data_AF-A0AB73QT40-F1
#
_entry.id   AF-A0AB73QT40-F1
#
_cell.length_a   1.000
_cell.length_b   1.000
_cell.length_c   1.000
_cell.angle_alpha   90.00
_cell.angle_beta   90.00
_cell.angle_gamma   90.00
#
_symmetry.space_group_name_H-M   'P 1'
#
loop_
_entity.id
_entity.type
_entity.pdbx_description
1 polymer ?
#
loop_
_entity_poly.entity_id
_entity_poly.type
_entity_poly.pdbx_seq_one_letter_code
_entity_poly.pdbx_strand_id
1 'polypeptide(L)'
;MDKKQHLIDVQPIRSKEQLEDMKWSLKRHCSDRDYILFLIGINTGLRVSDLLKMETSEILKLKRKKRKEFKVKEGKTKKERIINITSIFEEVLPYAENLKSTWL
;
A
#
# COMPACT_ATOMS: atom_id res chain seq x y z
N MET A 1 28.94 21.66 23.22
CA MET A 1 27.82 20.69 23.32
C MET A 1 28.03 19.63 22.25
N ASP A 2 28.49 18.46 22.65
CA ASP A 2 28.67 17.30 21.77
C ASP A 2 27.32 16.86 21.19
N LYS A 3 27.14 16.99 19.87
CA LYS A 3 25.99 16.39 19.19
C LYS A 3 26.23 14.89 19.17
N LYS A 4 25.59 14.15 20.09
CA LYS A 4 25.51 12.68 19.99
C LYS A 4 25.00 12.32 18.60
N GLN A 5 25.84 11.66 17.82
CA GLN A 5 25.52 11.21 16.48
C GLN A 5 24.44 10.12 16.59
N HIS A 6 23.20 10.46 16.23
CA HIS A 6 22.09 9.52 16.29
C HIS A 6 22.20 8.59 15.07
N LEU A 7 22.91 7.48 15.24
CA LEU A 7 22.97 6.42 14.23
C LEU A 7 21.61 5.72 14.21
N ILE A 8 20.83 5.98 13.17
CA ILE A 8 19.57 5.26 12.92
C ILE A 8 19.94 4.01 12.11
N ASP A 9 19.96 2.85 12.77
CA ASP A 9 20.04 1.57 12.10
C ASP A 9 18.63 1.14 11.67
N VAL A 10 18.46 0.88 10.37
CA VAL A 10 17.19 0.43 9.78
C VAL A 10 17.34 -0.99 9.26
N GLN A 11 16.58 -1.91 9.84
CA GLN A 11 16.56 -3.31 9.44
C GLN A 11 15.26 -3.63 8.67
N PRO A 12 15.33 -4.39 7.57
CA PRO A 12 14.12 -4.81 6.85
C PRO A 12 13.33 -5.83 7.68
N ILE A 13 12.03 -5.96 7.38
CA ILE A 13 11.19 -7.05 7.88
C ILE A 13 11.66 -8.36 7.23
N ARG A 14 12.01 -9.37 8.05
CA ARG A 14 12.60 -10.63 7.55
C ARG A 14 11.75 -11.86 7.83
N SER A 15 10.76 -11.77 8.74
CA SER A 15 9.87 -12.88 9.06
C SER A 15 8.40 -12.57 8.74
N LYS A 16 7.62 -13.64 8.52
CA LYS A 16 6.16 -13.52 8.36
C LYS A 16 5.49 -13.08 9.65
N GLU A 17 6.02 -13.50 10.81
CA GLU A 17 5.52 -13.08 12.12
C GLU A 17 5.61 -11.56 12.28
N GLN A 18 6.78 -10.96 11.99
CA GLN A 18 6.95 -9.50 11.99
C GLN A 18 5.99 -8.78 11.02
N LEU A 19 5.65 -9.42 9.90
CA LEU A 19 4.69 -8.87 8.96
C LEU A 19 3.27 -8.87 9.54
N GLU A 20 2.85 -9.95 10.19
CA GLU A 20 1.55 -10.04 10.84
C GLU A 20 1.46 -9.11 12.06
N ASP A 21 2.53 -8.97 12.84
CA ASP A 21 2.61 -8.00 13.94
C ASP A 21 2.46 -6.56 13.42
N MET A 22 3.08 -6.24 12.28
CA MET A 22 2.94 -4.93 11.65
C MET A 22 1.51 -4.68 11.19
N LYS A 23 0.88 -5.66 10.53
CA LYS A 23 -0.53 -5.57 10.13
C LYS A 23 -1.45 -5.38 11.34
N TRP A 24 -1.22 -6.12 12.42
CA TRP A 24 -1.98 -6.00 13.67
C TRP A 24 -1.81 -4.62 14.30
N SER A 25 -0.57 -4.13 14.39
CA SER A 25 -0.25 -2.83 14.97
C SER A 25 -0.91 -1.69 14.19
N LEU A 26 -0.87 -1.74 12.85
CA LEU A 26 -1.53 -0.75 11.99
C LEU A 26 -3.04 -0.73 12.20
N LYS A 27 -3.69 -1.90 12.28
CA LYS A 27 -5.14 -1.99 12.56
C LYS A 27 -5.50 -1.50 13.98
N ARG A 28 -4.61 -1.72 14.96
CA ARG A 28 -4.90 -1.44 16.37
C ARG A 28 -4.63 0.00 16.77
N HIS A 29 -3.59 0.60 16.20
CA HIS A 29 -3.01 1.87 16.64
C HIS A 29 -3.01 2.97 15.57
N CYS A 30 -3.20 2.62 14.29
CA CYS A 30 -3.19 3.59 13.19
C CYS A 30 -4.58 3.65 12.53
N SER A 31 -4.63 4.25 11.33
CA SER A 31 -5.86 4.34 10.55
C SER A 31 -6.01 3.18 9.57
N ASP A 32 -7.25 2.91 9.14
CA ASP A 32 -7.53 1.95 8.07
C ASP A 32 -6.75 2.29 6.79
N ARG A 33 -6.53 3.59 6.53
CA ARG A 33 -5.72 4.07 5.42
C ARG A 33 -4.29 3.53 5.50
N ASP A 34 -3.65 3.61 6.66
CA ASP A 34 -2.26 3.19 6.83
C ASP A 34 -2.13 1.68 6.65
N TYR A 35 -3.11 0.92 7.14
CA TYR A 35 -3.20 -0.52 6.91
C TYR A 35 -3.31 -0.85 5.41
N ILE A 36 -4.22 -0.18 4.69
CA ILE A 36 -4.44 -0.42 3.26
C ILE A 36 -3.23 0.00 2.43
N LEU A 37 -2.61 1.15 2.72
CA LEU A 37 -1.39 1.60 2.05
C LEU A 37 -0.24 0.62 2.27
N PHE A 38 -0.10 0.10 3.50
CA PHE A 38 0.88 -0.94 3.80
C PHE A 38 0.59 -2.22 3.01
N LEU A 39 -0.65 -2.71 3.04
CA LEU A 39 -1.05 -3.95 2.38
C LEU A 39 -0.83 -3.90 0.86
N ILE A 40 -1.21 -2.79 0.21
CA ILE A 40 -0.96 -2.59 -1.22
C ILE A 40 0.53 -2.43 -1.47
N GLY A 41 1.24 -1.65 -0.64
CA GLY A 41 2.68 -1.40 -0.79
C GLY A 41 3.50 -2.69 -0.78
N ILE A 42 3.29 -3.57 0.20
CA ILE A 42 4.04 -4.83 0.32
C ILE A 42 3.71 -5.83 -0.81
N ASN A 43 2.47 -5.83 -1.32
CA ASN A 43 2.06 -6.76 -2.38
C ASN A 43 2.47 -6.28 -3.78
N THR A 44 2.62 -4.97 -3.97
CA THR A 44 2.85 -4.36 -5.29
C THR A 44 4.26 -3.81 -5.45
N GLY A 45 5.00 -3.57 -4.36
CA GLY A 45 6.33 -2.95 -4.38
C GLY A 45 6.32 -1.53 -4.95
N LEU A 46 5.18 -0.84 -4.90
CA LEU A 46 5.08 0.57 -5.31
C LEU A 46 5.67 1.48 -4.24
N ARG A 47 6.25 2.60 -4.67
CA ARG A 47 6.70 3.64 -3.73
C ARG A 47 5.48 4.35 -3.16
N VAL A 48 5.61 4.86 -1.93
CA VAL A 48 4.54 5.62 -1.26
C VAL A 48 4.03 6.77 -2.13
N SER A 49 4.92 7.48 -2.82
CA SER A 49 4.54 8.56 -3.74
C SER A 49 3.67 8.11 -4.92
N ASP A 50 3.84 6.88 -5.39
CA ASP A 50 3.04 6.30 -6.47
C ASP A 50 1.71 5.77 -5.92
N LEU A 51 1.71 5.18 -4.72
CA LEU A 51 0.49 4.73 -4.03
C LEU A 51 -0.49 5.88 -3.75
N LEU A 52 0.01 7.03 -3.28
CA LEU A 52 -0.82 8.20 -2.97
C LEU A 52 -1.45 8.85 -4.21
N LYS A 53 -0.92 8.57 -5.40
CA LYS A 53 -1.47 9.04 -6.68
C LYS A 53 -2.42 8.02 -7.32
N MET A 54 -2.72 6.94 -6.62
CA MET A 54 -3.68 5.96 -7.10
C MET A 54 -5.10 6.45 -6.81
N GLU A 55 -5.93 6.44 -7.83
CA GLU A 55 -7.34 6.79 -7.69
C GLU A 55 -8.14 5.60 -7.13
N THR A 56 -9.07 5.87 -6.22
CA THR A 56 -10.04 4.88 -5.75
C THR A 56 -10.93 4.37 -6.89
N SER A 57 -11.19 5.22 -7.88
CA SER A 57 -11.94 4.87 -9.08
C SER A 57 -11.33 3.67 -9.83
N GLU A 58 -10.00 3.58 -9.88
CA GLU A 58 -9.28 2.47 -10.53
C GLU A 58 -9.46 1.16 -9.78
N ILE A 59 -9.45 1.20 -8.44
CA ILE A 59 -9.70 0.01 -7.60
C ILE A 59 -11.15 -0.47 -7.78
N LEU A 60 -12.13 0.44 -7.72
CA LEU A 60 -13.54 0.09 -7.84
C LEU A 60 -13.87 -0.55 -9.20
N LYS A 61 -13.22 -0.12 -10.28
CA LYS A 61 -13.36 -0.73 -11.63
C LYS A 61 -12.93 -2.21 -11.65
N LEU A 62 -12.03 -2.63 -10.76
CA LEU A 62 -11.57 -4.03 -10.69
C LEU A 62 -12.65 -4.98 -10.17
N LYS A 63 -13.71 -4.50 -9.51
CA LYS A 63 -14.80 -5.34 -8.98
C LYS A 63 -15.37 -6.28 -10.05
N ARG A 64 -15.49 -5.81 -11.29
CA ARG A 64 -16.02 -6.56 -12.44
C ARG A 64 -15.01 -7.48 -13.14
N LYS A 65 -13.72 -7.39 -12.82
CA LYS A 65 -12.67 -8.19 -13.46
C LYS A 65 -12.40 -9.48 -12.69
N LYS A 66 -12.13 -10.59 -13.39
CA LYS A 66 -11.65 -11.84 -12.76
C LYS A 66 -10.26 -11.66 -12.16
N ARG A 67 -9.34 -11.03 -12.91
CA ARG A 67 -8.02 -10.60 -12.43
C ARG A 67 -8.08 -9.13 -12.02
N LYS A 68 -7.68 -8.83 -10.78
CA LYS A 68 -7.70 -7.47 -10.23
C LYS A 68 -6.40 -6.77 -10.61
N GLU A 69 -6.27 -6.49 -11.91
CA GLU A 69 -5.08 -5.90 -12.50
C GLU A 69 -5.33 -4.51 -13.08
N PHE A 70 -4.36 -3.62 -12.87
CA PHE A 70 -4.36 -2.25 -13.37
C PHE A 70 -2.95 -1.82 -13.78
N LYS A 71 -2.87 -0.80 -14.64
CA LYS A 71 -1.60 -0.24 -15.10
C LYS A 71 -1.23 0.96 -14.22
N VAL A 72 0.03 1.00 -13.79
CA VAL A 72 0.60 2.14 -13.06
C VAL A 72 1.80 2.65 -13.83
N LYS A 73 1.89 3.97 -13.98
CA LYS A 73 3.08 4.64 -14.49
C LYS A 73 3.89 5.16 -13.31
N GLU A 74 5.08 4.61 -13.10
CA GLU A 74 5.94 5.02 -12.00
C GLU A 74 6.41 6.47 -12.18
N GLY A 75 6.33 7.29 -11.12
CA GLY A 75 6.69 8.70 -11.20
C GLY A 75 8.17 8.92 -11.53
N LYS A 76 9.08 8.13 -10.94
CA LYS A 76 10.52 8.33 -11.08
C LYS A 76 11.08 7.80 -12.41
N THR A 77 10.71 6.59 -12.78
CA THR A 77 11.27 5.90 -13.95
C THR A 77 10.45 6.15 -15.22
N LYS A 78 9.22 6.70 -15.08
CA LYS A 78 8.23 6.86 -16.15
C LYS A 78 7.84 5.55 -16.85
N LYS A 79 8.24 4.39 -16.31
CA LYS A 79 7.91 3.07 -16.84
C LYS A 79 6.49 2.69 -16.46
N GLU A 80 5.82 2.03 -17.38
CA GLU A 80 4.51 1.43 -17.14
C GLU A 80 4.70 0.00 -16.63
N ARG A 81 3.93 -0.35 -15.59
CA ARG A 81 3.89 -1.70 -15.03
C ARG A 81 2.45 -2.12 -14.79
N ILE A 82 2.19 -3.41 -14.96
CA ILE A 82 0.91 -4.02 -14.59
C ILE A 82 1.04 -4.53 -13.17
N ILE A 83 0.09 -4.14 -12.32
CA ILE A 83 0.00 -4.53 -10.92
C ILE A 83 -1.17 -5.47 -10.76
N ASN A 84 -0.97 -6.58 -10.04
CA ASN A 84 -2.02 -7.50 -9.65
C ASN A 84 -2.24 -7.40 -8.13
N ILE A 85 -3.49 -7.13 -7.72
CA ILE A 85 -3.89 -7.10 -6.30
C ILE A 85 -4.98 -8.13 -5.97
N THR A 86 -5.11 -9.18 -6.80
CA THR A 86 -6.21 -10.17 -6.68
C THR A 86 -6.23 -10.84 -5.32
N SER A 87 -5.06 -11.14 -4.74
CA SER A 87 -4.94 -11.77 -3.42
C SER A 87 -5.43 -10.92 -2.25
N ILE A 88 -5.40 -9.59 -2.38
CA ILE A 88 -5.74 -8.64 -1.32
C ILE A 88 -7.00 -7.82 -1.62
N PHE A 89 -7.65 -8.07 -2.77
CA PHE A 89 -8.71 -7.21 -3.27
C PHE A 89 -9.91 -7.14 -2.32
N GLU A 90 -10.27 -8.26 -1.69
CA GLU A 90 -11.38 -8.33 -0.73
C GLU A 90 -11.11 -7.50 0.54
N GLU A 91 -9.84 -7.26 0.89
CA GLU A 91 -9.48 -6.39 2.02
C GLU A 91 -9.43 -4.91 1.61
N VAL A 92 -9.05 -4.63 0.36
CA VAL A 92 -8.90 -3.25 -0.16
C VAL A 92 -10.24 -2.66 -0.58
N LEU A 93 -11.16 -3.47 -1.12
CA LEU A 93 -12.43 -3.03 -1.67
C LEU A 93 -13.31 -2.28 -0.65
N PRO A 94 -13.54 -2.79 0.58
CA PRO A 94 -14.39 -2.11 1.55
C PRO A 94 -13.89 -0.72 1.92
N TYR A 95 -12.57 -0.53 2.00
CA TYR A 95 -11.97 0.79 2.23
C TYR A 95 -12.22 1.72 1.04
N ALA A 96 -11.98 1.25 -0.19
CA ALA A 96 -12.19 2.04 -1.39
C ALA A 96 -13.66 2.44 -1.62
N GLU A 97 -14.63 1.59 -1.23
CA GLU A 97 -16.06 1.88 -1.35
C GLU A 97 -16.54 2.94 -0.36
N ASN A 98 -15.94 3.00 0.83
CA ASN A 98 -16.32 3.95 1.87
C ASN A 98 -15.54 5.29 1.79
N LEU A 99 -14.55 5.38 0.91
CA LEU A 99 -13.74 6.57 0.78
C LEU A 99 -14.48 7.68 -0.01
N LYS A 100 -14.62 8.86 0.61
CA LYS A 100 -15.18 10.05 -0.05
C LYS A 100 -14.16 10.81 -0.91
N SER A 101 -12.90 10.40 -0.86
CA SER A 101 -11.78 11.00 -1.58
C SER A 101 -11.54 10.32 -2.93
N THR A 102 -11.08 11.09 -3.91
CA THR A 102 -10.61 10.58 -5.21
C THR A 102 -9.32 9.76 -5.08
N TRP A 103 -8.45 10.15 -4.14
CA TRP A 103 -7.14 9.53 -3.91
C TRP A 103 -7.17 8.63 -2.69
N LEU A 104 -6.39 7.55 -2.73
CA LEU A 104 -6.25 6.56 -1.66
C LEU A 104 -5.65 7.11 -0.35
#